data_AF-X0Z752-F1
#
_entry.id   AF-X0Z752-F1
#
_cell.length_a   1.000
_cell.length_b   1.000
_cell.length_c   1.000
_cell.angle_alpha   90.00
_cell.angle_beta   90.00
_cell.angle_gamma   90.00
#
_symmetry.space_group_name_H-M   'P 1'
#
loop_
_entity.id
_entity.type
_entity.pdbx_description
1 polymer ?
#
loop_
_entity_poly.entity_id
_entity_poly.type
_entity_poly.pdbx_seq_one_letter_code
_entity_poly.pdbx_strand_id
1 'polypeptide(L)'
;MKILIVFAGTYSHIGRLSTHMELMGKGLKKLGHEVDYLSYSSFPRLVQILFFGGPTYVFNKLYNGLGNIYSIYILNFIFSIILLYKIYSKKYDLINAHHISSAISAALVKRLFNIPVILTIHTYYTHEMVSVGILKKDSFLEKIGIYN
;
A
#
# COMPACT_ATOMS: atom_id res chain seq x y z
N MET A 1 17.90 12.67 9.71
CA MET A 1 16.84 12.70 8.68
C MET A 1 15.54 12.15 9.24
N LYS A 2 14.40 12.65 8.77
CA LYS A 2 13.05 12.17 9.03
C LYS A 2 12.61 11.25 7.89
N ILE A 3 12.52 9.97 8.17
CA ILE A 3 12.22 8.92 7.19
C ILE A 3 10.82 8.39 7.45
N LEU A 4 10.00 8.33 6.41
CA LEU A 4 8.69 7.71 6.44
C LEU A 4 8.74 6.35 5.75
N ILE A 5 8.56 5.28 6.51
CA ILE A 5 8.41 3.92 5.97
C ILE A 5 6.93 3.67 5.68
N VAL A 6 6.61 3.28 4.45
CA VAL A 6 5.22 3.12 4.00
C VAL A 6 4.94 1.72 3.46
N PHE A 7 3.83 1.12 3.90
CA PHE A 7 3.37 -0.19 3.43
C PHE A 7 1.84 -0.26 3.36
N ALA A 8 1.28 -0.44 2.17
CA ALA A 8 -0.16 -0.44 1.93
C ALA A 8 -0.86 -1.75 2.31
N GLY A 9 -0.27 -2.54 3.20
CA GLY A 9 -0.89 -3.69 3.85
C GLY A 9 -0.96 -3.51 5.36
N THR A 10 -1.40 -4.54 6.07
CA THR A 10 -1.48 -4.54 7.54
C THR A 10 -0.10 -4.43 8.18
N TYR A 11 0.06 -3.67 9.26
CA TYR A 11 1.30 -3.60 10.04
C TYR A 11 1.02 -3.17 11.50
N SER A 12 1.61 -3.81 12.52
CA SER A 12 2.44 -5.01 12.46
C SER A 12 1.58 -6.27 12.26
N HIS A 13 2.05 -7.17 11.40
CA HIS A 13 1.49 -8.53 11.26
C HIS A 13 2.63 -9.55 11.36
N ILE A 14 2.32 -10.78 11.76
CA ILE A 14 3.33 -11.86 11.79
C ILE A 14 3.74 -12.15 10.34
N GLY A 15 4.97 -11.81 9.97
CA GLY A 15 5.45 -11.99 8.61
C GLY A 15 6.85 -11.42 8.39
N ARG A 16 7.55 -11.96 7.38
CA ARG A 16 8.94 -11.57 7.04
C ARG A 16 9.05 -10.06 6.73
N LEU A 17 8.03 -9.47 6.11
CA LEU A 17 8.01 -8.06 5.76
C LEU A 17 7.93 -7.14 7.00
N SER A 18 7.01 -7.43 7.93
CA SER A 18 6.91 -6.66 9.17
C SER A 18 8.21 -6.70 9.97
N THR A 19 8.82 -7.88 10.11
CA THR A 19 10.12 -8.04 10.78
C THR A 19 11.21 -7.27 10.05
N HIS A 20 11.26 -7.34 8.72
CA HIS A 20 12.22 -6.58 7.93
C HIS A 20 12.06 -5.06 8.14
N MET A 21 10.85 -4.52 8.03
CA MET A 21 10.58 -3.10 8.26
C MET A 21 10.94 -2.66 9.68
N GLU A 22 10.63 -3.48 10.68
CA GLU A 22 10.94 -3.20 12.08
C GLU A 22 12.46 -3.17 12.33
N LEU A 23 13.20 -4.18 11.84
CA LEU A 23 14.65 -4.25 11.98
C LEU A 23 15.34 -3.10 11.24
N MET A 24 14.89 -2.80 10.02
CA MET A 24 15.40 -1.68 9.24
C MET A 24 15.16 -0.35 9.98
N GLY A 25 13.95 -0.11 10.47
CA GLY A 25 13.65 1.12 11.20
C GLY A 25 14.39 1.21 12.53
N LYS A 26 14.61 0.10 13.24
CA LYS A 26 15.50 0.04 14.42
C LYS A 26 16.94 0.41 14.05
N GLY A 27 17.46 -0.11 12.95
CA GLY A 27 18.79 0.23 12.42
C GLY A 27 18.93 1.72 12.10
N LEU A 28 17.97 2.26 11.34
CA LEU A 28 17.92 3.69 11.02
C LEU A 28 17.84 4.57 12.27
N LYS A 29 17.04 4.19 13.27
CA LYS A 29 16.97 4.90 14.56
C LYS A 29 18.31 4.87 15.31
N LYS A 30 19.01 3.73 15.31
CA LYS A 30 20.36 3.62 15.92
C LYS A 30 21.39 4.53 15.24
N LEU A 31 21.23 4.79 13.95
CA LEU A 31 22.07 5.75 13.20
C LEU A 31 21.65 7.21 13.41
N GLY A 32 20.68 7.51 14.27
CA GLY A 32 20.23 8.87 14.59
C GLY A 32 19.13 9.41 13.67
N HIS A 33 18.49 8.57 12.84
CA HIS A 33 17.35 8.99 12.04
C HIS A 33 16.04 8.94 12.85
N GLU A 34 15.13 9.88 12.58
CA GLU A 34 13.73 9.78 13.00
C GLU A 34 13.00 8.89 12.01
N VAL A 35 12.27 7.89 12.48
CA VAL A 35 11.56 6.92 11.63
C VAL A 35 10.12 6.78 12.07
N ASP A 36 9.21 7.15 11.17
CA ASP A 36 7.78 6.95 11.30
C ASP A 36 7.28 5.89 10.32
N TYR A 37 6.13 5.29 10.64
CA TYR A 37 5.49 4.28 9.81
C TYR A 37 4.12 4.77 9.35
N LEU A 38 3.72 4.40 8.14
CA LEU A 38 2.35 4.51 7.66
C LEU A 38 1.95 3.20 7.00
N SER A 39 0.82 2.64 7.45
CA SER A 39 0.30 1.39 6.91
C SER A 39 -1.22 1.37 6.85
N TYR A 40 -1.80 0.33 6.25
CA TYR A 40 -3.25 0.10 6.30
C TYR A 40 -3.78 0.09 7.74
N SER A 41 -3.02 -0.53 8.66
CA SER A 41 -3.37 -0.57 10.09
C SER A 41 -3.34 0.79 10.77
N SER A 42 -2.74 1.81 10.14
CA SER A 42 -2.79 3.19 10.62
C SER A 42 -4.11 3.90 10.27
N PHE A 43 -4.99 3.27 9.49
CA PHE A 43 -6.26 3.86 9.09
C PHE A 43 -7.32 3.72 10.19
N PRO A 44 -8.24 4.69 10.35
CA PRO A 44 -9.37 4.53 11.26
C PRO A 44 -10.17 3.26 10.93
N ARG A 45 -10.59 2.50 11.95
CA ARG A 45 -11.33 1.23 11.77
C ARG A 45 -12.60 1.41 10.93
N LEU A 46 -13.28 2.55 11.05
CA LEU A 46 -14.46 2.85 10.25
C LEU A 46 -14.13 2.94 8.75
N VAL A 47 -12.99 3.56 8.39
CA VAL A 47 -12.50 3.63 7.01
C VAL A 47 -12.16 2.22 6.50
N GLN A 48 -11.51 1.40 7.32
CA GLN A 48 -11.20 0.01 6.98
C GLN A 48 -12.47 -0.78 6.63
N ILE A 49 -13.53 -0.66 7.44
CA ILE A 49 -14.79 -1.39 7.23
C ILE A 49 -15.55 -0.88 6.00
N LEU A 50 -15.74 0.45 5.90
CA LEU A 50 -16.59 1.06 4.88
C LEU A 50 -16.01 0.96 3.48
N PHE A 51 -14.69 1.06 3.33
CA PHE A 51 -14.06 1.13 2.01
C PHE A 51 -13.41 -0.19 1.58
N PHE A 52 -13.08 -1.09 2.51
CA PHE A 52 -12.34 -2.32 2.16
C PHE A 52 -13.09 -3.60 2.47
N GLY A 53 -13.91 -3.65 3.53
CA GLY A 53 -14.62 -4.87 3.91
C GLY A 53 -15.90 -5.10 3.10
N GLY A 54 -16.88 -4.22 3.30
CA GLY A 54 -18.23 -4.39 2.75
C GLY A 54 -18.29 -4.36 1.23
N PRO A 55 -17.83 -3.28 0.57
CA PRO A 55 -17.95 -3.15 -0.89
C PRO A 55 -17.17 -4.23 -1.66
N THR A 56 -15.98 -4.57 -1.19
CA THR A 56 -15.15 -5.65 -1.77
C THR A 56 -15.90 -6.98 -1.80
N TYR A 57 -16.55 -7.35 -0.70
CA TYR A 57 -17.33 -8.58 -0.64
C TYR A 57 -18.50 -8.57 -1.63
N VAL A 58 -19.24 -7.45 -1.68
CA VAL A 58 -20.38 -7.30 -2.60
C VAL A 58 -19.93 -7.40 -4.05
N PHE A 59 -18.88 -6.69 -4.45
CA PHE A 59 -18.37 -6.73 -5.81
C PHE A 59 -17.82 -8.09 -6.19
N ASN A 60 -17.10 -8.78 -5.29
CA ASN A 60 -16.64 -10.15 -5.55
C ASN A 60 -17.79 -11.15 -5.67
N LYS A 61 -18.92 -10.92 -4.98
CA LYS A 61 -20.14 -11.74 -5.14
C LYS A 61 -20.83 -11.52 -6.48
N LEU A 62 -20.77 -10.32 -7.04
CA LEU A 62 -21.33 -10.00 -8.36
C LEU A 62 -20.43 -10.51 -9.48
N TYR A 63 -19.14 -10.19 -9.42
CA TYR A 63 -18.14 -10.60 -10.39
C TYR A 63 -16.86 -10.99 -9.66
N ASN A 64 -16.47 -12.26 -9.79
CA ASN A 64 -15.26 -12.75 -9.14
C ASN A 64 -14.03 -11.93 -9.58
N GLY A 65 -13.28 -11.42 -8.60
CA GLY A 65 -12.09 -10.58 -8.81
C GLY A 65 -12.36 -9.07 -8.90
N LEU A 66 -13.60 -8.63 -9.18
CA LEU A 66 -13.93 -7.22 -9.30
C LEU A 66 -13.79 -6.48 -7.96
N GLY A 67 -14.18 -7.12 -6.87
CA GLY A 67 -14.00 -6.57 -5.53
C GLY A 67 -12.55 -6.36 -5.18
N ASN A 68 -11.67 -7.29 -5.57
CA ASN A 68 -10.24 -7.16 -5.32
C ASN A 68 -9.61 -6.01 -6.11
N ILE A 69 -10.02 -5.81 -7.37
CA ILE A 69 -9.61 -4.63 -8.15
C ILE A 69 -10.09 -3.35 -7.47
N TYR A 70 -11.36 -3.30 -7.10
CA TYR A 70 -11.92 -2.17 -6.36
C TYR A 70 -11.09 -1.88 -5.10
N SER A 71 -10.76 -2.90 -4.31
CA SER A 71 -9.94 -2.76 -3.09
C SER A 71 -8.58 -2.13 -3.39
N ILE A 72 -7.92 -2.52 -4.48
CA ILE A 72 -6.60 -1.97 -4.86
C ILE A 72 -6.72 -0.48 -5.20
N TYR A 73 -7.70 -0.10 -6.02
CA TYR A 73 -7.88 1.29 -6.42
C TYR A 73 -8.26 2.18 -5.23
N ILE A 74 -9.21 1.73 -4.40
CA ILE A 74 -9.63 2.50 -3.22
C ILE A 74 -8.51 2.57 -2.18
N LEU A 75 -7.70 1.51 -2.03
CA LEU A 75 -6.49 1.51 -1.21
C LEU A 75 -5.50 2.56 -1.68
N ASN A 76 -5.15 2.55 -2.97
CA ASN A 76 -4.21 3.51 -3.53
C ASN A 76 -4.71 4.94 -3.35
N PHE A 77 -6.01 5.18 -3.53
CA PHE A 77 -6.63 6.50 -3.36
C PHE A 77 -6.57 6.98 -1.91
N ILE A 78 -7.10 6.20 -0.97
CA ILE A 78 -7.12 6.54 0.47
C ILE A 78 -5.69 6.68 1.01
N PHE A 79 -4.79 5.76 0.65
CA PHE A 79 -3.40 5.80 1.07
C PHE A 79 -2.69 7.05 0.55
N SER A 80 -2.99 7.49 -0.69
CA SER A 80 -2.45 8.74 -1.25
C SER A 80 -2.91 9.96 -0.46
N ILE A 81 -4.19 10.03 -0.08
CA ILE A 81 -4.74 11.14 0.71
C ILE A 81 -4.07 11.20 2.10
N ILE A 82 -3.95 10.05 2.77
CA ILE A 82 -3.36 9.99 4.11
C ILE A 82 -1.87 10.30 4.05
N LEU A 83 -1.17 9.81 3.04
CA LEU A 83 0.23 10.11 2.82
C LEU A 83 0.46 11.61 2.55
N LEU A 84 -0.41 12.21 1.72
CA LEU A 84 -0.42 13.65 1.46
C LEU A 84 -0.59 14.46 2.74
N TYR A 85 -1.59 14.12 3.56
CA TYR A 85 -1.81 14.76 4.85
C TYR A 85 -0.60 14.62 5.77
N LYS A 86 -0.06 13.39 5.89
CA LYS A 86 1.08 13.11 6.77
C LYS A 86 2.33 13.90 6.38
N ILE A 87 2.57 14.06 5.08
CA ILE A 87 3.70 14.84 4.54
C ILE A 87 3.49 16.34 4.70
N TYR A 88 2.26 16.82 4.52
CA TYR A 88 1.92 18.20 4.81
C TYR A 88 2.10 18.54 6.29
N SER A 89 1.67 17.65 7.19
CA SER A 89 1.77 17.84 8.65
C SER A 89 3.19 17.67 9.20
N LYS A 90 4.01 16.79 8.60
CA LYS A 90 5.39 16.54 9.02
C LYS A 90 6.30 16.51 7.81
N LYS A 91 7.30 17.41 7.77
CA LYS A 91 8.29 17.45 6.71
C LYS A 91 9.24 16.25 6.83
N TYR A 92 9.08 15.28 5.95
CA TYR A 92 9.99 14.13 5.82
C TYR A 92 11.04 14.40 4.74
N ASP A 93 12.23 13.87 4.96
CA ASP A 93 13.35 13.97 4.01
C ASP A 93 13.32 12.83 2.98
N LEU A 94 12.64 11.72 3.29
CA LEU A 94 12.62 10.50 2.49
C LEU A 94 11.37 9.66 2.76
N ILE A 95 10.81 9.07 1.71
CA ILE A 95 9.81 8.00 1.78
C ILE A 95 10.46 6.69 1.33
N ASN A 96 10.36 5.64 2.15
CA ASN A 96 10.74 4.28 1.76
C ASN A 96 9.48 3.41 1.64
N ALA A 97 9.11 3.06 0.41
CA ALA A 97 7.92 2.29 0.08
C ALA A 97 8.25 0.80 -0.06
N HIS A 98 7.51 -0.04 0.66
CA HIS A 98 7.73 -1.49 0.73
C HIS A 98 6.71 -2.31 -0.07
N HIS A 99 5.93 -1.66 -0.94
CA HIS A 99 4.95 -2.31 -1.80
C HIS A 99 4.65 -1.42 -3.01
N ILE A 100 4.26 -2.02 -4.13
CA ILE A 100 3.98 -1.25 -5.36
C ILE A 100 2.83 -0.26 -5.17
N SER A 101 1.77 -0.66 -4.47
CA SER A 101 0.66 0.24 -4.11
C SER A 101 1.15 1.45 -3.33
N SER A 102 2.06 1.24 -2.38
CA SER A 102 2.65 2.34 -1.61
C SER A 102 3.50 3.25 -2.46
N ALA A 103 4.26 2.71 -3.41
CA ALA A 103 5.06 3.50 -4.34
C ALA A 103 4.18 4.29 -5.31
N ILE A 104 3.09 3.71 -5.82
CA ILE A 104 2.09 4.40 -6.64
C ILE A 104 1.51 5.58 -5.86
N SER A 105 1.08 5.38 -4.61
CA SER A 105 0.58 6.47 -3.76
C SER A 105 1.65 7.52 -3.47
N ALA A 106 2.91 7.12 -3.26
CA ALA A 106 4.02 8.02 -3.02
C ALA A 106 4.45 8.82 -4.27
N ALA A 107 4.17 8.33 -5.48
CA ALA A 107 4.51 9.02 -6.71
C ALA A 107 3.77 10.37 -6.84
N LEU A 108 2.51 10.42 -6.41
CA LEU A 108 1.75 11.68 -6.35
C LEU A 108 2.43 12.69 -5.42
N VAL A 109 2.83 12.24 -4.22
CA VAL A 109 3.42 13.14 -3.23
C VAL A 109 4.84 13.58 -3.63
N LYS A 110 5.62 12.69 -4.24
CA LYS A 110 6.89 13.04 -4.87
C LYS A 110 6.72 14.19 -5.87
N ARG A 111 5.71 14.10 -6.75
CA ARG A 111 5.45 15.14 -7.75
C ARG A 111 5.06 16.48 -7.13
N LEU A 112 4.30 16.47 -6.04
CA LEU A 112 3.78 17.68 -5.40
C LEU A 112 4.79 18.36 -4.46
N PHE A 113 5.61 17.59 -3.73
CA PHE A 113 6.48 18.10 -2.67
C PHE A 113 7.98 17.91 -2.96
N ASN A 114 8.33 17.31 -4.09
CA ASN A 114 9.70 16.98 -4.47
C ASN A 114 10.45 16.14 -3.42
N ILE A 115 9.74 15.24 -2.73
CA ILE A 115 10.32 14.37 -1.71
C ILE A 115 10.88 13.10 -2.38
N PRO A 116 12.13 12.69 -2.08
CA PRO A 116 12.69 11.42 -2.54
C PRO A 116 11.85 10.22 -2.12
N VAL A 117 11.64 9.29 -3.07
CA VAL A 117 10.93 8.03 -2.84
C VAL A 117 11.82 6.87 -3.27
N ILE A 118 12.06 5.94 -2.35
CA ILE A 118 12.74 4.67 -2.59
C ILE A 118 11.67 3.57 -2.58
N LEU A 119 11.73 2.66 -3.55
CA LEU A 119 10.89 1.45 -3.60
C LEU A 119 11.75 0.23 -3.26
N THR A 120 11.39 -0.46 -2.18
CA THR A 120 11.93 -1.77 -1.79
C THR A 120 10.91 -2.84 -2.15
N ILE A 121 11.20 -3.64 -3.19
CA ILE A 121 10.31 -4.70 -3.67
C ILE A 121 10.55 -5.98 -2.86
N HIS A 122 9.46 -6.59 -2.35
CA HIS A 122 9.51 -7.85 -1.60
C HIS A 122 8.88 -9.03 -2.34
N THR A 123 8.01 -8.74 -3.31
CA THR A 123 7.31 -9.72 -4.16
C THR A 123 7.14 -9.12 -5.55
N TYR A 124 7.00 -9.96 -6.58
CA TYR A 124 6.50 -9.48 -7.86
C TYR A 124 4.99 -9.32 -7.78
N TYR A 125 4.50 -8.12 -8.10
CA TYR A 125 3.07 -7.79 -8.02
C TYR A 125 2.19 -8.75 -8.83
N THR A 126 2.67 -9.20 -10.00
CA THR A 126 1.97 -10.17 -10.84
C THR A 126 1.71 -11.49 -10.11
N HIS A 127 2.70 -12.04 -9.39
CA HIS A 127 2.53 -13.25 -8.60
C HIS A 127 1.56 -13.05 -7.43
N GLU A 128 1.57 -11.87 -6.81
CA GLU A 128 0.63 -11.53 -5.75
C GLU A 128 -0.81 -11.47 -6.28
N MET A 129 -1.04 -10.79 -7.41
CA MET A 129 -2.37 -10.72 -8.05
C MET A 129 -2.91 -12.11 -8.45
N VAL A 130 -2.04 -13.00 -8.93
CA VAL A 130 -2.42 -14.40 -9.21
C VAL A 130 -2.78 -15.14 -7.92
N SER A 131 -1.97 -15.03 -6.87
CA SER A 131 -2.20 -15.74 -5.60
C SER A 131 -3.50 -15.32 -4.89
N VAL A 132 -3.89 -14.05 -5.01
CA VAL A 132 -5.14 -13.51 -4.42
C VAL A 132 -6.36 -13.83 -5.31
N GLY A 133 -6.16 -14.53 -6.42
CA GLY A 133 -7.23 -14.96 -7.33
C GLY A 133 -7.81 -13.82 -8.16
N ILE A 134 -7.10 -12.70 -8.29
CA ILE A 134 -7.49 -11.54 -9.10
C ILE A 134 -7.29 -11.87 -10.58
N LEU A 135 -6.14 -12.46 -10.90
CA LEU A 135 -5.82 -12.95 -12.23
C LEU A 135 -6.19 -14.43 -12.31
N LYS A 136 -7.39 -14.71 -12.85
CA LYS A 136 -7.86 -16.07 -13.09
C LYS A 136 -8.30 -16.22 -14.54
N LYS A 137 -7.92 -17.36 -15.13
CA LYS A 137 -8.38 -17.76 -16.46
C LYS A 137 -9.91 -17.86 -16.50
N ASP A 138 -10.50 -17.39 -17.59
CA ASP A 138 -11.92 -17.23 -17.89
C ASP A 138 -12.68 -16.25 -16.99
N SER A 139 -11.97 -15.43 -16.21
CA SER A 139 -12.58 -14.40 -15.38
C SER A 139 -13.19 -13.27 -16.22
N PHE A 140 -14.14 -12.54 -15.64
CA PHE A 140 -14.69 -11.33 -16.26
C PHE A 140 -13.58 -10.36 -16.68
N LEU A 141 -12.50 -10.26 -15.89
CA LEU A 141 -11.39 -9.34 -16.10
C LEU A 141 -10.51 -9.69 -17.31
N GLU A 142 -10.31 -10.98 -17.58
CA GLU A 142 -9.63 -11.44 -18.81
C GLU A 142 -10.50 -11.13 -20.03
N LYS A 143 -11.82 -11.38 -19.95
CA LYS A 143 -12.76 -11.18 -21.07
C LYS A 143 -12.88 -9.72 -21.52
N ILE A 144 -12.67 -8.76 -20.63
CA ILE A 144 -12.70 -7.32 -20.95
C ILE A 144 -11.32 -6.75 -21.33
N GLY A 145 -10.31 -7.60 -21.50
CA GLY A 145 -9.01 -7.18 -22.02
C GLY A 145 -8.20 -6.28 -21.09
N ILE A 146 -8.53 -6.22 -19.80
CA ILE A 146 -7.67 -5.53 -18.81
C ILE A 146 -6.33 -6.26 -18.67
N TYR A 147 -6.27 -7.54 -19.07
CA TYR A 147 -5.05 -8.33 -19.18
C TYR A 147 -5.14 -9.26 -20.41
N ASN A 148 -4.69 -8.77 -21.57
CA ASN A 148 -4.33 -9.56 -22.76
C ASN A 148 -2.82 -9.41 -23.00
#